data_AF-A0A7K7AA68-F1
#
_entry.id   AF-A0A7K7AA68-F1
#
_cell.length_a   1.000
_cell.length_b   1.000
_cell.length_c   1.000
_cell.angle_alpha   90.00
_cell.angle_beta   90.00
_cell.angle_gamma   90.00
#
_symmetry.space_group_name_H-M   'P 1'
#
loop_
_entity.id
_entity.type
_entity.pdbx_description
1 polymer ?
#
loop_
_entity_poly.entity_id
_entity_poly.type
_entity_poly.pdbx_seq_one_letter_code
_entity_poly.pdbx_strand_id
1 'polypeptide(L)'
;LQVQRGSQARVAELCALRGLFSAPLGLSSLRAAHVKALSRVLFLTPRLPVPLLRHRLRSHVLEIRQLDRALARLGPSELSDEELRAACYLRGLNSTHLSAGECRAWLERWLGLSCRLQ
;
A
#
# COMPACT_ATOMS: atom_id res chain seq x y z
N LEU A 1 22.69 4.56 7.49
CA LEU A 1 22.91 5.95 7.96
C LEU A 1 21.66 6.83 7.89
N GLN A 2 20.93 6.91 6.77
CA GLN A 2 19.71 7.76 6.68
C GLN A 2 18.49 7.16 7.41
N VAL A 3 18.20 5.86 7.23
CA VAL A 3 17.08 5.18 7.93
C VAL A 3 17.21 5.28 9.46
N GLN A 4 18.42 5.13 9.99
CA GLN A 4 18.70 5.24 11.43
C GLN A 4 18.52 6.67 11.99
N ARG A 5 18.52 7.68 11.12
CA ARG A 5 18.29 9.09 11.49
C ARG A 5 16.82 9.50 11.37
N GLY A 6 15.94 8.60 10.94
CA GLY A 6 14.51 8.88 10.78
C GLY A 6 14.16 9.82 9.63
N SER A 7 15.07 10.04 8.67
CA SER A 7 14.79 10.90 7.51
C SER A 7 13.72 10.29 6.60
N GLN A 8 12.77 11.12 6.14
CA GLN A 8 11.76 10.70 5.16
C GLN A 8 12.41 10.38 3.81
N ALA A 9 12.27 9.14 3.36
CA ALA A 9 12.79 8.69 2.07
C ALA A 9 11.92 9.24 0.92
N ARG A 10 12.59 9.67 -0.15
CA ARG A 10 11.91 10.08 -1.39
C ARG A 10 11.44 8.86 -2.16
N VAL A 11 10.37 9.02 -2.95
CA VAL A 11 9.82 7.94 -3.79
C VAL A 11 10.90 7.29 -4.68
N ALA A 12 11.78 8.08 -5.29
CA ALA A 12 12.84 7.57 -6.16
C ALA A 12 13.82 6.65 -5.41
N GLU A 13 14.17 6.99 -4.16
CA GLU A 13 15.06 6.19 -3.31
C GLU A 13 14.39 4.85 -2.96
N LEU A 14 13.09 4.88 -2.61
CA LEU A 14 12.31 3.66 -2.35
C LEU A 14 12.21 2.77 -3.60
N CYS A 15 11.97 3.37 -4.78
CA CYS A 15 11.91 2.63 -6.04
C CYS A 15 13.24 1.94 -6.38
N ALA A 16 14.38 2.55 -6.03
CA ALA A 16 15.70 1.95 -6.26
C ALA A 16 15.94 0.71 -5.37
N LEU A 17 15.35 0.68 -4.18
CA LEU A 17 15.50 -0.42 -3.22
C LEU A 17 14.51 -1.57 -3.44
N ARG A 18 13.54 -1.43 -4.35
CA ARG A 18 12.43 -2.40 -4.53
C ARG A 18 12.89 -3.85 -4.68
N GLY A 19 14.00 -4.08 -5.38
CA GLY A 19 14.54 -5.43 -5.62
C GLY A 19 14.91 -6.15 -4.31
N LEU A 20 15.35 -5.39 -3.30
CA LEU A 20 15.74 -5.91 -1.99
C LEU A 20 14.54 -6.49 -1.21
N PHE A 21 13.32 -6.11 -1.57
CA PHE A 21 12.11 -6.61 -0.92
C PHE A 21 11.57 -7.90 -1.53
N SER A 22 12.18 -8.42 -2.60
CA SER A 22 11.73 -9.66 -3.27
C SER A 22 11.93 -10.90 -2.37
N ALA A 23 12.96 -10.91 -1.53
CA ALA A 23 13.19 -11.89 -0.48
C ALA A 23 14.02 -11.24 0.65
N PRO A 24 13.72 -11.51 1.94
CA PRO A 24 12.72 -12.46 2.45
C PRO A 24 11.29 -11.89 2.54
N LEU A 25 11.08 -10.64 2.11
CA LEU A 25 9.82 -9.91 2.31
C LEU A 25 8.79 -10.10 1.19
N GLY A 26 9.17 -10.74 0.08
CA GLY A 26 8.26 -10.99 -1.03
C GLY A 26 7.19 -12.01 -0.69
N LEU A 27 6.02 -11.89 -1.31
CA LEU A 27 4.83 -12.67 -0.96
C LEU A 27 5.02 -14.20 -1.10
N SER A 28 5.88 -14.64 -2.01
CA SER A 28 6.29 -16.05 -2.15
C SER A 28 7.09 -16.55 -0.95
N SER A 29 7.93 -15.69 -0.37
CA SER A 29 8.85 -15.98 0.74
C SER A 29 8.22 -15.75 2.11
N LEU A 30 7.12 -15.00 2.20
CA LEU A 30 6.45 -14.72 3.47
C LEU A 30 5.92 -16.00 4.13
N ARG A 31 6.15 -16.09 5.45
CA ARG A 31 5.58 -17.12 6.33
C ARG A 31 4.06 -17.09 6.31
N ALA A 32 3.42 -18.25 6.49
CA ALA A 32 1.97 -18.40 6.50
C ALA A 32 1.27 -17.44 7.48
N ALA A 33 1.86 -17.22 8.67
CA ALA A 33 1.33 -16.29 9.66
C ALA A 33 1.26 -14.85 9.12
N HIS A 34 2.30 -14.40 8.41
CA HIS A 34 2.34 -13.06 7.81
C HIS A 34 1.35 -12.93 6.66
N VAL A 35 1.23 -13.95 5.81
CA VAL A 35 0.23 -13.98 4.72
C VAL A 35 -1.19 -13.86 5.28
N LYS A 36 -1.51 -14.59 6.36
CA LYS A 36 -2.82 -14.51 7.04
C LYS A 36 -3.05 -13.15 7.71
N ALA A 37 -2.01 -12.53 8.26
CA ALA A 37 -2.10 -11.19 8.86
C ALA A 37 -2.37 -10.12 7.79
N LEU A 38 -1.60 -10.14 6.69
CA LEU A 38 -1.82 -9.23 5.55
C LEU A 38 -3.21 -9.41 4.95
N SER A 39 -3.69 -10.66 4.84
CA SER A 39 -5.06 -10.93 4.36
C SER A 39 -6.10 -10.22 5.23
N ARG A 40 -5.96 -10.23 6.56
CA ARG A 40 -6.88 -9.51 7.46
C ARG A 40 -6.80 -8.00 7.31
N VAL A 41 -5.59 -7.45 7.24
CA VAL A 41 -5.36 -6.00 7.09
C VAL A 41 -5.94 -5.48 5.78
N LEU A 42 -5.90 -6.30 4.72
CA LEU A 42 -6.44 -5.97 3.41
C LEU A 42 -7.85 -6.55 3.18
N PHE A 43 -8.62 -6.76 4.25
CA PHE A 43 -10.04 -7.15 4.20
C PHE A 43 -10.35 -8.45 3.43
N LEU A 44 -9.37 -9.34 3.28
CA LEU A 44 -9.52 -10.66 2.67
C LEU A 44 -9.82 -11.73 3.73
N THR A 45 -10.60 -12.74 3.36
CA THR A 45 -10.91 -13.89 4.23
C THR A 45 -9.66 -14.72 4.53
N PRO A 46 -9.13 -14.75 5.78
CA PRO A 46 -7.85 -15.38 6.10
C PRO A 46 -7.93 -16.89 6.34
N ARG A 47 -9.14 -17.48 6.21
CA ARG A 47 -9.43 -18.89 6.50
C ARG A 47 -9.07 -19.83 5.34
N LEU A 48 -8.64 -19.28 4.20
CA LEU A 48 -8.27 -20.07 3.03
C LEU A 48 -6.87 -20.70 3.17
N PRO A 49 -6.58 -21.77 2.42
CA PRO A 49 -5.22 -22.29 2.25
C PRO A 49 -4.22 -21.21 1.81
N VAL A 50 -3.00 -21.28 2.32
CA VAL A 50 -1.95 -20.25 2.10
C VAL A 50 -1.66 -19.96 0.62
N PRO A 51 -1.58 -20.96 -0.29
CA PRO A 51 -1.39 -20.68 -1.72
C PRO A 51 -2.52 -19.80 -2.31
N LEU A 52 -3.77 -20.07 -1.94
CA LEU A 52 -4.93 -19.27 -2.35
C LEU A 52 -4.90 -17.87 -1.74
N LEU A 53 -4.52 -17.74 -0.46
CA LEU A 53 -4.35 -16.43 0.17
C LEU A 53 -3.28 -15.59 -0.56
N ARG A 54 -2.16 -16.19 -0.94
CA ARG A 54 -1.13 -15.50 -1.73
C ARG A 54 -1.67 -15.06 -3.08
N HIS A 55 -2.43 -15.91 -3.78
CA HIS A 55 -3.06 -15.52 -5.04
C HIS A 55 -4.03 -14.35 -4.85
N ARG A 56 -4.94 -14.42 -3.87
CA ARG A 56 -5.91 -13.35 -3.59
C ARG A 56 -5.22 -12.05 -3.20
N LEU A 57 -4.16 -12.09 -2.40
CA LEU A 57 -3.36 -10.91 -2.06
C LEU A 57 -2.73 -10.27 -3.30
N ARG A 58 -2.18 -11.07 -4.24
CA ARG A 58 -1.65 -10.53 -5.50
C ARG A 58 -2.73 -9.84 -6.31
N SER A 59 -3.86 -10.51 -6.54
CA SER A 59 -4.97 -9.96 -7.31
C SER A 59 -5.50 -8.67 -6.67
N HIS A 60 -5.70 -8.67 -5.35
CA HIS A 60 -6.20 -7.50 -4.63
C HIS A 60 -5.24 -6.30 -4.66
N VAL A 61 -3.93 -6.53 -4.51
CA VAL A 61 -2.93 -5.45 -4.65
C VAL A 61 -2.89 -4.92 -6.09
N LEU A 62 -3.12 -5.77 -7.09
CA LEU A 62 -3.24 -5.32 -8.48
C LEU A 62 -4.50 -4.47 -8.71
N GLU A 63 -5.64 -4.85 -8.13
CA GLU A 63 -6.87 -4.03 -8.15
C GLU A 63 -6.63 -2.65 -7.53
N ILE A 64 -6.04 -2.60 -6.32
CA ILE A 64 -5.67 -1.34 -5.66
C ILE A 64 -4.74 -0.50 -6.55
N ARG A 65 -3.78 -1.12 -7.24
CA ARG A 65 -2.88 -0.39 -8.15
C ARG A 65 -3.60 0.18 -9.38
N GLN A 66 -4.62 -0.50 -9.90
CA GLN A 66 -5.43 0.08 -10.99
C GLN A 66 -6.27 1.26 -10.48
N LEU A 67 -6.82 1.14 -9.27
CA LEU A 67 -7.48 2.25 -8.58
C LEU A 67 -6.51 3.42 -8.36
N ASP A 68 -5.26 3.15 -7.97
CA ASP A 68 -4.22 4.18 -7.82
C ASP A 68 -3.97 4.92 -9.13
N ARG A 69 -3.85 4.19 -10.25
CA ARG A 69 -3.64 4.81 -11.56
C ARG A 69 -4.84 5.64 -12.01
N ALA A 70 -6.06 5.19 -11.72
CA ALA A 70 -7.26 5.97 -12.00
C ALA A 70 -7.29 7.24 -11.15
N LEU A 71 -6.99 7.11 -9.85
CA LEU A 71 -6.98 8.22 -8.92
C LEU A 71 -5.87 9.24 -9.21
N ALA A 72 -4.70 8.79 -9.67
CA ALA A 72 -3.62 9.66 -10.10
C ALA A 72 -3.98 10.50 -11.35
N ARG A 73 -4.90 10.00 -12.20
CA ARG A 73 -5.42 10.76 -13.34
C ARG A 73 -6.52 11.73 -12.94
N LEU A 74 -7.38 11.35 -11.98
CA LEU A 74 -8.45 12.20 -11.46
C LEU A 74 -7.88 13.37 -10.63
N GLY A 75 -6.92 13.07 -9.76
CA GLY A 75 -6.37 13.99 -8.78
C GLY A 75 -6.97 13.79 -7.38
N PRO A 76 -6.16 13.66 -6.31
CA PRO A 76 -6.68 13.59 -4.93
C PRO A 76 -7.41 14.86 -4.47
N SER A 77 -7.30 15.97 -5.21
CA SER A 77 -8.04 17.20 -4.95
C SER A 77 -9.55 17.04 -5.09
N GLU A 78 -9.98 16.13 -5.97
CA GLU A 78 -11.39 15.89 -6.32
C GLU A 78 -12.11 15.01 -5.30
N LEU A 79 -11.37 14.42 -4.35
CA LEU A 79 -11.97 13.59 -3.31
C LEU A 79 -12.50 14.45 -2.16
N SER A 80 -13.69 14.11 -1.69
CA SER A 80 -14.20 14.55 -0.40
C SER A 80 -13.32 14.04 0.76
N ASP A 81 -13.42 14.67 1.93
CA ASP A 81 -12.68 14.25 3.12
C ASP A 81 -12.97 12.79 3.52
N GLU A 82 -14.20 12.32 3.30
CA GLU A 82 -14.60 10.93 3.58
C GLU A 82 -13.95 9.97 2.58
N GLU A 83 -14.03 10.25 1.28
CA GLU A 83 -13.41 9.44 0.24
C GLU A 83 -11.89 9.38 0.38
N LEU A 84 -11.28 10.47 0.80
CA LEU A 84 -9.86 10.56 1.04
C LEU A 84 -9.43 9.67 2.22
N ARG A 85 -10.19 9.67 3.32
CA ARG A 85 -9.97 8.75 4.46
C ARG A 85 -10.19 7.30 4.06
N ALA A 86 -11.26 7.01 3.32
CA ALA A 86 -11.53 5.67 2.80
C ALA A 86 -10.42 5.17 1.86
N ALA A 87 -9.91 6.05 0.97
CA ALA A 87 -8.81 5.75 0.09
C ALA A 87 -7.52 5.43 0.88
N CYS A 88 -7.23 6.20 1.93
CA CYS A 88 -6.10 5.93 2.82
C CYS A 88 -6.27 4.57 3.53
N TYR A 89 -7.45 4.33 4.10
CA TYR A 89 -7.76 3.11 4.84
C TYR A 89 -7.67 1.84 4.00
N LEU A 90 -8.19 1.88 2.76
CA LEU A 90 -8.09 0.78 1.80
C LEU A 90 -6.63 0.35 1.54
N ARG A 91 -5.68 1.28 1.66
CA ARG A 91 -4.24 1.06 1.46
C ARG A 91 -3.50 0.76 2.76
N GLY A 92 -4.22 0.57 3.86
CA GLY A 92 -3.69 0.17 5.16
C GLY A 92 -3.26 1.33 6.06
N LEU A 93 -3.58 2.58 5.72
CA LEU A 93 -3.34 3.71 6.62
C LEU A 93 -4.51 3.87 7.60
N ASN A 94 -4.21 3.87 8.91
CA ASN A 94 -5.20 4.31 9.90
C ASN A 94 -5.26 5.85 9.93
N SER A 95 -6.31 6.42 9.35
CA SER A 95 -6.52 7.86 9.26
C SER A 95 -7.30 8.49 10.42
N THR A 96 -7.63 7.74 11.49
CA THR A 96 -8.50 8.23 12.59
C THR A 96 -8.00 9.53 13.22
N HIS A 97 -6.68 9.72 13.31
CA HIS A 97 -6.05 10.89 13.94
C HIS A 97 -5.41 11.86 12.94
N LEU A 98 -5.64 11.66 11.65
CA LEU A 98 -5.08 12.51 10.60
C LEU A 98 -6.11 13.55 10.16
N SER A 99 -5.64 14.77 9.91
CA SER A 99 -6.40 15.78 9.17
C SER A 99 -6.59 15.36 7.71
N ALA A 100 -7.56 16.00 7.02
CA ALA A 100 -7.75 15.79 5.59
C ALA A 100 -6.49 16.18 4.79
N GLY A 101 -5.81 17.27 5.16
CA GLY A 101 -4.55 17.67 4.53
C GLY A 101 -3.44 16.60 4.67
N GLU A 102 -3.30 15.99 5.85
CA GLU A 102 -2.31 14.92 6.08
C GLU A 102 -2.66 13.64 5.30
N CYS A 103 -3.94 13.27 5.25
CA CYS A 103 -4.39 12.15 4.44
C CYS A 103 -4.11 12.39 2.96
N ARG A 104 -4.31 13.62 2.46
CA ARG A 104 -4.05 14.00 1.07
C ARG A 104 -2.57 13.92 0.74
N ALA A 105 -1.72 14.53 1.58
CA ALA A 105 -0.27 14.47 1.41
C ALA A 105 0.27 13.04 1.52
N TRP A 106 -0.34 12.19 2.34
CA TRP A 106 0.00 10.77 2.37
C TRP A 106 -0.40 10.05 1.08
N LEU A 107 -1.62 10.28 0.60
CA LEU A 107 -2.16 9.63 -0.60
C LEU A 107 -1.39 10.03 -1.85
N GLU A 108 -1.04 11.31 -2.01
CA GLU A 108 -0.20 11.78 -3.11
C GLU A 108 1.17 11.09 -3.13
N ARG A 109 1.81 10.94 -1.97
CA ARG A 109 3.07 10.19 -1.85
C ARG A 109 2.89 8.72 -2.19
N TRP A 110 1.81 8.10 -1.72
CA TRP A 110 1.46 6.72 -2.05
C TRP A 110 1.31 6.53 -3.55
N LEU A 111 0.48 7.34 -4.21
CA LEU A 111 0.24 7.28 -5.65
C LEU A 111 1.53 7.48 -6.45
N GLY A 112 2.38 8.42 -6.01
CA GLY A 112 3.70 8.65 -6.61
C GLY A 112 4.60 7.41 -6.58
N LEU A 113 4.48 6.58 -5.53
CA LEU A 113 5.22 5.31 -5.41
C LEU A 113 4.52 4.16 -6.16
N SER A 114 3.25 3.90 -5.87
CA SER A 114 2.53 2.71 -6.35
C SER A 114 2.39 2.69 -7.88
N CYS A 115 2.24 3.86 -8.50
CA CYS A 115 2.16 3.96 -9.95
C CYS A 115 3.51 3.68 -10.65
N ARG A 116 4.64 3.82 -9.94
CA ARG A 116 6.00 3.58 -10.47
C ARG A 116 6.51 2.16 -10.25
N LEU A 117 5.96 1.43 -9.28
CA LEU A 117 6.29 0.02 -9.08
C LEU A 117 5.74 -0.79 -10.26
N GLN A 118 6.52 -1.75 -10.78
CA GLN A 118 6.18 -2.61 -11.92
C GLN A 118 5.39 -3.84 -11.50
#